data_AF-A0A9D6J2Z2-F1
#
_entry.id   AF-A0A9D6J2Z2-F1
#
_cell.length_a   1.000
_cell.length_b   1.000
_cell.length_c   1.000
_cell.angle_alpha   90.00
_cell.angle_beta   90.00
_cell.angle_gamma   90.00
#
_symmetry.space_group_name_H-M   'P 1'
#
loop_
_entity.id
_entity.type
_entity.pdbx_description
1 polymer ?
#
loop_
_entity_poly.entity_id
_entity_poly.type
_entity_poly.pdbx_seq_one_letter_code
_entity_poly.pdbx_strand_id
1 'polypeptide(L)' 'QPDQAGRKLLVEASERLGLSARGYHRVLRVARTLADLDGAAPDDARLNRLHIAEALTYRRIVPGRNPLAMQRR' A
#
# COMPACT_ATOMS: atom_id res chain seq x y z
N GLN A 1 -2.63 -13.07 -4.68
CA GLN A 1 -1.36 -12.73 -3.99
C GLN A 1 -0.58 -11.78 -4.88
N PRO A 2 0.32 -10.92 -4.37
CA PRO A 2 1.19 -10.11 -5.22
C PRO A 2 2.12 -10.97 -6.07
N ASP A 3 2.49 -10.50 -7.25
CA ASP A 3 3.58 -11.08 -8.03
C ASP A 3 4.93 -10.95 -7.29
N GLN A 4 6.00 -11.52 -7.86
CA GLN A 4 7.31 -11.48 -7.23
C GLN A 4 7.82 -10.04 -7.02
N ALA A 5 7.58 -9.15 -7.98
CA ALA A 5 8.02 -7.77 -7.94
C ALA A 5 7.29 -6.96 -6.85
N GLY A 6 5.98 -7.17 -6.72
CA GLY A 6 5.13 -6.61 -5.69
C GLY A 6 5.48 -7.12 -4.29
N ARG A 7 5.77 -8.43 -4.15
CA ARG A 7 6.27 -8.99 -2.88
C ARG A 7 7.58 -8.32 -2.45
N LYS A 8 8.55 -8.18 -3.36
CA LYS A 8 9.82 -7.49 -3.07
C LYS A 8 9.59 -6.04 -2.63
N LEU A 9 8.74 -5.30 -3.34
CA LEU A 9 8.41 -3.92 -2.99
C LEU A 9 7.75 -3.81 -1.61
N LEU A 10 6.86 -4.73 -1.25
CA LEU A 10 6.23 -4.74 0.08
C LEU A 10 7.22 -4.99 1.20
N VAL A 11 8.19 -5.89 1.02
CA VAL A 11 9.25 -6.14 1.99
C VAL A 11 10.11 -4.89 2.17
N GLU A 12 10.60 -4.32 1.07
CA GLU A 12 11.40 -3.09 1.11
C GLU A 12 10.63 -1.93 1.77
N ALA A 13 9.36 -1.75 1.41
CA ALA A 13 8.51 -0.74 2.02
C ALA A 13 8.27 -0.99 3.51
N SER A 14 8.21 -2.25 3.94
CA SER A 14 8.02 -2.59 5.36
C SER A 14 9.23 -2.19 6.20
N GLU A 15 10.43 -2.45 5.69
CA GLU A 15 11.70 -2.06 6.31
C GLU A 15 11.88 -0.54 6.31
N ARG A 16 11.68 0.11 5.15
CA ARG A 16 11.95 1.54 4.97
C ARG A 16 10.90 2.46 5.60
N LEU A 17 9.62 2.04 5.64
CA LEU A 17 8.51 2.85 6.13
C LEU A 17 7.97 2.40 7.50
N GLY A 18 8.62 1.41 8.13
CA GLY A 18 8.20 0.83 9.40
C GLY A 18 6.75 0.33 9.37
N LEU A 19 6.38 -0.46 8.34
CA LEU A 19 5.01 -0.98 8.25
C LEU A 19 4.76 -1.98 9.37
N SER A 20 3.79 -1.68 10.24
CA SER A 20 3.23 -2.70 11.13
C SER A 20 2.47 -3.75 10.30
N ALA A 21 2.19 -4.92 10.88
CA ALA A 21 1.36 -5.94 10.25
C ALA A 21 0.01 -5.39 9.75
N ARG A 22 -0.60 -4.46 10.52
CA ARG A 22 -1.82 -3.73 10.10
C ARG A 22 -1.57 -2.79 8.92
N GLY A 23 -0.43 -2.10 8.91
CA GLY A 23 -0.02 -1.25 7.79
C GLY A 23 0.17 -2.05 6.51
N TYR A 24 0.85 -3.19 6.59
CA TYR A 24 1.03 -4.15 5.51
C TYR A 24 -0.32 -4.64 4.96
N HIS A 25 -1.21 -5.11 5.83
CA HIS A 25 -2.56 -5.55 5.43
C HIS A 25 -3.38 -4.44 4.77
N ARG A 26 -3.28 -3.21 5.26
CA ARG A 26 -3.98 -2.06 4.66
C ARG A 26 -3.49 -1.79 3.24
N VAL A 27 -2.18 -1.82 3.01
CA VAL A 27 -1.59 -1.64 1.67
C VAL A 27 -2.11 -2.71 0.72
N LEU A 28 -2.11 -3.97 1.14
CA LEU A 28 -2.67 -5.07 0.34
C LEU A 28 -4.16 -4.89 0.01
N ARG A 29 -4.96 -4.36 0.95
CA ARG A 29 -6.38 -4.11 0.70
C ARG A 29 -6.59 -3.05 -0.37
N VAL A 30 -5.87 -1.93 -0.29
CA VAL A 30 -5.95 -0.85 -1.28
C VAL A 30 -5.44 -1.33 -2.64
N ALA A 31 -4.32 -2.04 -2.68
CA ALA A 31 -3.77 -2.57 -3.92
C ALA A 31 -4.74 -3.53 -4.65
N ARG A 32 -5.55 -4.31 -3.90
CA ARG A 32 -6.60 -5.16 -4.51
C ARG A 32 -7.68 -4.32 -5.17
N THR A 33 -8.16 -3.28 -4.50
CA THR A 33 -9.13 -2.37 -5.09
C THR A 33 -8.58 -1.71 -6.35
N LEU A 34 -7.31 -1.27 -6.35
CA LEU A 34 -6.69 -0.69 -7.53
C LEU A 34 -6.61 -1.68 -8.69
N ALA A 35 -6.23 -2.92 -8.41
CA ALA A 35 -6.22 -3.98 -9.41
C ALA A 35 -7.62 -4.30 -9.97
N ASP A 36 -8.63 -4.32 -9.09
CA ASP A 36 -10.01 -4.55 -9.49
C ASP A 36 -10.51 -3.39 -10.39
N LEU A 37 -10.09 -2.16 -10.13
CA LEU A 37 -10.39 -0.97 -10.95
C LEU A 37 -9.64 -0.96 -12.29
N ASP A 38 -8.42 -1.50 -12.34
CA ASP A 38 -7.61 -1.64 -13.56
C ASP A 38 -8.16 -2.70 -14.54
N GLY A 39 -9.27 -3.36 -14.16
CA GLY A 39 -9.90 -4.38 -15.01
C GLY A 39 -9.09 -5.67 -15.11
N ALA A 40 -8.16 -5.90 -14.19
CA ALA A 40 -7.37 -7.13 -14.13
C ALA A 40 -8.27 -8.33 -13.74
N ALA A 41 -8.89 -8.94 -14.75
CA ALA A 41 -9.69 -10.15 -14.66
C ALA A 41 -8.83 -11.38 -14.25
N PRO A 42 -9.44 -12.49 -13.82
CA PRO A 42 -9.00 -13.33 -12.70
C PRO A 42 -7.92 -14.39 -13.01
N ASP A 43 -6.88 -14.05 -13.76
CA ASP A 43 -5.81 -14.99 -14.07
C ASP A 43 -4.48 -14.59 -13.41
N ASP A 44 -4.15 -15.37 -12.39
CA ASP A 44 -2.91 -15.63 -11.65
C ASP A 44 -1.89 -14.51 -11.29
N ALA A 45 -2.13 -13.25 -11.63
CA ALA A 45 -1.33 -12.13 -11.12
C ALA A 45 -2.15 -10.86 -10.90
N ARG A 46 -3.27 -10.97 -10.15
CA ARG A 46 -4.12 -9.83 -9.76
C ARG A 46 -3.39 -8.64 -9.10
N LEU A 47 -2.17 -8.80 -8.60
CA LEU A 47 -1.49 -7.76 -7.82
C LEU A 47 -0.06 -7.57 -8.32
N ASN A 48 0.12 -6.70 -9.30
CA ASN A 48 1.45 -6.33 -9.79
C ASN A 48 2.12 -5.30 -8.88
N ARG A 49 3.39 -5.01 -9.17
CA ARG A 49 4.17 -3.98 -8.47
C ARG A 49 3.52 -2.59 -8.52
N LEU A 50 2.84 -2.22 -9.61
CA LEU A 50 2.25 -0.90 -9.82
C LEU A 50 1.13 -0.64 -8.80
N HIS A 51 0.19 -1.57 -8.63
CA HIS A 51 -0.90 -1.46 -7.66
C HIS A 51 -0.38 -1.30 -6.22
N ILE A 52 0.74 -1.96 -5.90
CA ILE A 52 1.37 -1.84 -4.57
C ILE A 52 2.04 -0.46 -4.40
N ALA A 53 2.74 0.03 -5.42
CA ALA A 53 3.38 1.35 -5.38
C ALA A 53 2.36 2.47 -5.18
N GLU A 54 1.23 2.40 -5.87
CA GLU A 54 0.12 3.33 -5.71
C GLU A 54 -0.50 3.25 -4.31
N ALA A 55 -0.80 2.03 -3.84
CA ALA A 55 -1.34 1.81 -2.49
C ALA A 55 -0.42 2.37 -1.38
N LEU A 56 0.90 2.25 -1.53
CA LEU A 56 1.88 2.82 -0.61
C LEU A 56 1.86 4.36 -0.63
N THR A 57 1.65 4.96 -1.80
CA THR A 57 1.54 6.42 -1.95
C THR A 57 0.30 6.95 -1.24
N TYR A 58 -0.84 6.26 -1.36
CA TYR A 58 -2.07 6.65 -0.63
C TYR A 58 -1.91 6.61 0.90
N ARG A 59 -1.06 5.73 1.46
CA ARG A 59 -0.80 5.69 2.91
C ARG A 59 -0.09 6.95 3.41
N ARG A 60 0.66 7.66 2.58
CA ARG A 60 1.32 8.92 2.96
C ARG A 60 0.32 10.05 3.23
N ILE A 61 -0.90 9.92 2.73
CA ILE A 61 -1.99 10.87 2.92
C ILE A 61 -2.93 10.31 3.99
N VAL A 62 -2.67 10.60 5.26
CA VAL A 62 -3.65 10.37 6.34
C VAL A 62 -4.30 11.72 6.67
N PRO A 63 -5.55 11.99 6.25
CA PRO A 63 -6.28 13.16 6.69
C PRO A 63 -6.35 13.15 8.23
N GLY A 64 -5.93 14.25 8.87
CA GLY A 64 -5.99 14.42 10.33
C GLY A 64 -4.73 14.03 11.12
N ARG A 65 -3.68 13.49 10.49
CA ARG A 65 -2.37 13.32 11.13
C ARG A 65 -1.43 14.46 10.75
N ASN A 66 -1.77 15.68 11.15
CA ASN A 66 -0.88 16.83 11.03
C ASN A 66 0.03 16.90 12.27
N PRO A 67 1.35 16.63 12.15
CA PRO A 67 2.27 16.73 13.30
C PRO A 67 2.33 18.16 13.88
N LEU A 68 1.90 19.17 13.11
CA LEU A 68 1.85 20.57 13.55
C LEU A 68 0.61 20.90 14.39
N ALA A 69 -0.40 20.01 14.47
CA ALA A 69 -1.58 20.23 15.31
C ALA A 69 -1.29 20.04 16.82
N MET A 70 -0.10 19.54 17.17
CA MET A 70 0.29 19.24 18.55
C MET A 70 1.10 20.36 19.23
N GLN A 71 1.49 21.40 18.50
CA GLN A 71 2.29 22.53 19.01
C GLN A 71 1.46 23.76 19.41
N ARG A 72 0.13 23.65 19.45
CA ARG A 72 -0.77 24.71 19.93
C ARG A 72 -1.51 24.26 21.18
N ARG A 73 -0.79 24.10 22.29
CA ARG A 73 -1.34 24.16 23.64
C ARG A 73 -0.33 24.81 24.56
#